data_AF-A0A6L9ZT60-F1
#
_entry.id   AF-A0A6L9ZT60-F1
#
_cell.length_a   1.000
_cell.length_b   1.000
_cell.length_c   1.000
_cell.angle_alpha   90.00
_cell.angle_beta   90.00
_cell.angle_gamma   90.00
#
_symmetry.space_group_name_H-M   'P 1'
#
loop_
_entity.id
_entity.type
_entity.pdbx_description
1 polymer ?
#
loop_
_entity_poly.entity_id
_entity_poly.type
_entity_poly.pdbx_seq_one_letter_code
_entity_poly.pdbx_strand_id
1 'polypeptide(L)' 'MTLYLAIHQEAYVDVFEDPIGQVLLENKRLKLLVFDQLQEVILKWIT' A
#
# COMPACT_ATOMS: atom_id res chain seq x y z
N MET A 1 4.01 -10.59 -15.58
CA MET A 1 2.65 -10.20 -15.14
C MET A 1 2.72 -9.95 -13.65
N THR A 2 2.27 -8.79 -13.17
CA THR A 2 2.46 -8.39 -11.76
C THR A 2 1.12 -8.01 -11.16
N LEU A 3 0.77 -8.63 -10.03
CA LEU A 3 -0.45 -8.35 -9.28
C LEU A 3 -0.15 -7.32 -8.18
N TYR A 4 -1.01 -6.31 -8.09
CA TYR A 4 -0.98 -5.32 -7.01
C TYR A 4 -2.32 -5.36 -6.27
N LEU A 5 -2.26 -5.25 -4.94
CA LEU A 5 -3.42 -4.97 -4.12
C LEU A 5 -3.60 -3.46 -4.04
N ALA A 6 -4.70 -2.95 -4.58
CA ALA A 6 -5.05 -1.54 -4.48
C ALA A 6 -5.72 -1.26 -3.13
N ILE A 7 -5.25 -0.26 -2.39
CA ILE A 7 -5.80 0.13 -1.09
C ILE A 7 -5.90 1.66 -0.98
N HIS A 8 -6.86 2.12 -0.18
CA HIS A 8 -7.03 3.55 0.11
C HIS A 8 -5.87 4.05 0.97
N GLN A 9 -5.57 5.35 0.89
CA GLN A 9 -4.52 5.98 1.69
C GLN A 9 -4.71 5.76 3.20
N GLU A 10 -5.94 5.86 3.70
CA GLU A 10 -6.23 5.72 5.13
C GLU A 10 -5.86 4.32 5.62
N ALA A 11 -6.26 3.28 4.89
CA ALA A 11 -5.90 1.89 5.20
C ALA A 11 -4.38 1.65 5.10
N TYR A 12 -3.68 2.37 4.21
CA TYR A 12 -2.22 2.32 4.15
C TYR A 12 -1.60 2.89 5.42
N VAL A 13 -2.03 4.07 5.85
CA VAL A 13 -1.52 4.74 7.05
C VAL A 13 -1.79 3.89 8.30
N ASP A 14 -3.04 3.46 8.47
CA ASP A 14 -3.48 2.74 9.68
C ASP A 14 -2.78 1.39 9.88
N VAL A 15 -2.41 0.70 8.80
CA VAL A 15 -1.87 -0.68 8.87
C VAL A 15 -0.38 -0.74 8.59
N PHE A 16 0.12 0.09 7.67
CA PHE A 16 1.46 -0.05 7.13
C PHE A 16 2.45 1.01 7.63
N GLU A 17 2.01 2.10 8.27
CA GLU A 17 2.96 3.00 8.96
C GLU A 17 3.40 2.45 10.33
N ASP A 18 2.68 1.47 10.87
CA ASP A 18 3.10 0.74 12.07
C ASP A 18 4.33 -0.17 11.81
N PRO A 19 5.22 -0.39 12.81
CA PRO A 19 6.44 -1.18 12.65
C PRO A 19 6.19 -2.61 12.13
N ILE A 20 5.09 -3.25 12.56
CA ILE A 20 4.71 -4.60 12.10
C ILE A 20 4.27 -4.56 10.62
N GLY A 21 3.55 -3.52 10.22
CA GLY A 21 3.14 -3.30 8.85
C GLY A 21 4.33 -3.08 7.91
N GLN A 22 5.35 -2.35 8.35
CA GLN A 22 6.60 -2.17 7.60
C GLN A 22 7.32 -3.51 7.36
N VAL A 23 7.40 -4.38 8.38
CA VAL A 23 7.99 -5.72 8.22
C VAL A 23 7.26 -6.55 7.15
N LEU A 24 5.94 -6.43 7.03
CA LEU A 24 5.16 -7.09 5.97
C LEU A 24 5.56 -6.62 4.56
N LEU A 25 5.83 -5.33 4.40
CA LEU A 25 6.30 -4.74 3.13
C LEU A 25 7.72 -5.17 2.80
N GLU A 26 8.62 -5.15 3.79
CA GLU A 26 10.04 -5.54 3.63
C GLU A 26 10.22 -6.98 3.19
N ASN A 27 9.31 -7.87 3.61
CA ASN A 27 9.31 -9.27 3.19
C ASN A 27 8.91 -9.47 1.71
N LYS A 28 8.56 -8.40 0.97
CA LYS A 28 8.21 -8.38 -0.47
C LYS A 28 7.15 -9.39 -0.91
N ARG A 29 6.30 -9.82 0.03
CA ARG A 29 5.21 -10.78 -0.23
C ARG A 29 3.95 -10.09 -0.75
N LEU A 30 3.82 -8.78 -0.50
CA LEU A 30 2.72 -7.97 -0.99
C LEU A 30 3.25 -6.81 -1.83
N LYS A 31 2.63 -6.63 -3.01
CA LYS A 31 2.78 -5.43 -3.82
C LYS A 31 1.54 -4.58 -3.67
N LEU A 32 1.72 -3.31 -3.34
CA LEU A 32 0.62 -2.40 -3.05
C LEU A 32 0.56 -1.26 -4.05
N LEU A 33 -0.66 -0.84 -4.35
CA LEU A 33 -0.98 0.41 -5.03
C LEU A 33 -1.82 1.22 -4.06
N VAL A 34 -1.29 2.35 -3.59
CA VAL A 34 -2.00 3.24 -2.67
C VAL A 34 -2.61 4.36 -3.49
N PHE A 35 -3.91 4.62 -3.30
CA PHE A 35 -4.62 5.67 -4.02
C PHE A 35 -5.45 6.56 -3.08
N ASP A 36 -5.67 7.80 -3.50
CA ASP A 36 -6.62 8.72 -2.88
C ASP A 36 -7.99 8.52 -3.53
N GLN A 37 -9.00 8.16 -2.73
CA GLN A 37 -10.35 7.90 -3.24
C GLN A 37 -11.07 9.19 -3.68
N LEU A 38 -10.79 10.33 -3.03
CA LEU A 38 -11.47 11.60 -3.30
C LEU A 38 -10.90 12.30 -4.54
N GLN A 39 -9.58 12.22 -4.72
CA GLN A 39 -8.88 12.80 -5.87
C GLN A 39 -8.79 11.86 -7.07
N GLU A 40 -9.10 10.57 -6.89
CA GLU A 40 -9.01 9.52 -7.90
C GLU A 40 -7.60 9.40 -8.51
N VAL A 41 -6.56 9.59 -7.68
CA VAL A 41 -5.15 9.53 -8.10
C VAL A 41 -4.37 8.44 -7.38
N ILE A 42 -3.39 7.86 -8.09
CA ILE A 42 -2.44 6.92 -7.49
C ILE A 42 -1.34 7.70 -6.78
N LEU A 43 -1.12 7.38 -5.52
CA LEU A 43 -0.14 8.06 -4.66
C LEU A 43 1.18 7.30 -4.58
N LYS A 44 1.14 5.97 -4.45
CA LYS A 44 2.33 5.13 -4.24
C LYS A 44 2.22 3.78 -4.94
N TRP A 45 3.38 3.29 -5.40
CA TRP A 45 3.58 1.92 -5.86
C TRP A 45 4.63 1.26 -4.97
N ILE A 46 4.31 0.12 -4.35
CA ILE A 46 5.23 -0.63 -3.49
C ILE A 46 5.47 -2.00 -4.13
N THR A 47 6.72 -2.35 -4.39
CA THR A 47 7.14 -3.53 -5.17
C THR A 47 8.08 -4.46 -4.42
#